data_AF-A0A166SV81-F1
#
_entry.id   AF-A0A166SV81-F1
#
_cell.length_a   1.000
_cell.length_b   1.000
_cell.length_c   1.000
_cell.angle_alpha   90.00
_cell.angle_beta   90.00
_cell.angle_gamma   90.00
#
_symmetry.space_group_name_H-M   'P 1'
#
loop_
_entity.id
_entity.type
_entity.pdbx_description
1 polymer ?
#
loop_
_entity_poly.entity_id
_entity_poly.type
_entity_poly.pdbx_seq_one_letter_code
_entity_poly.pdbx_strand_id
1 'polypeptide(L)'
;MRLFLPLAFLGIAVSVWGAFDPASKNNVVVYYGQGPNQGDLINHCQQPEIDVIVLSFVHLFPAQANGYPGTNFGNRCGGQVYPGPGFNGVNDPSRNQLQSHCPSLNAQIPVCQQQYGKKILLSLGGGVTSYQLTGQNEGELLATYLWKMFGPKDPSWTGPRPFDNNGQAVEVDGFDMDIEHPSTDNSVGYIALVTLLRTFYASASKQYYLTGAPQCVVPDASMAAMISAVKFDMIFVQFYNTPSCSAATWASSNPSYVPGQSFQGAGFTFDAWVQWLSNTPSRDAKVFITLPGSPDAANPGNYINHDQARNLISAFYCRPSFGGVAVWEATRGDSNPYNGKSFQATMKLWLQGAAADVRLSSCQAPTTPVPSSVTPTQPTSSPTPTLTPTSTPTLTPNPGQPGACGAGVGSCSSGFCCSAYGYCGTTSAYCGTGCQPGFGTCGTGGGGGDSGLPVSTDGSCGPGRATCRGNGNYQCCSKWGFCGNSDLYCGAGCQPGFGICS
;
A
#
# COMPACT_ATOMS: atom_id res chain seq x y z
N MET A 1 -58.01 -29.95 17.03
CA MET A 1 -57.59 -28.55 16.84
C MET A 1 -56.24 -28.37 17.52
N ARG A 2 -55.12 -28.52 16.79
CA ARG A 2 -53.77 -28.35 17.34
C ARG A 2 -53.36 -26.89 17.15
N LEU A 3 -53.18 -26.16 18.25
CA LEU A 3 -52.69 -24.78 18.26
C LEU A 3 -51.20 -24.77 17.88
N PHE A 4 -50.85 -24.05 16.82
CA PHE A 4 -49.47 -23.67 16.53
C PHE A 4 -49.19 -22.33 17.22
N LEU A 5 -48.21 -22.30 18.14
CA LEU A 5 -47.61 -21.06 18.65
C LEU A 5 -46.48 -20.65 17.69
N PRO A 6 -46.42 -19.39 17.22
CA PRO A 6 -45.28 -18.92 16.45
C PRO A 6 -44.10 -18.61 17.38
N LEU A 7 -42.94 -19.19 17.10
CA LEU A 7 -41.67 -18.77 17.71
C LEU A 7 -41.34 -17.36 17.21
N ALA A 8 -41.32 -16.39 18.12
CA ALA A 8 -40.77 -15.07 17.85
C ALA A 8 -39.24 -15.17 17.80
N PHE A 9 -38.66 -14.98 16.61
CA PHE A 9 -37.23 -14.73 16.47
C PHE A 9 -36.91 -13.37 17.08
N LEU A 10 -36.28 -13.36 18.25
CA LEU A 10 -35.61 -12.16 18.77
C LEU A 10 -34.40 -11.90 17.85
N GLY A 11 -34.58 -10.99 16.89
CA GLY A 11 -33.45 -10.44 16.15
C GLY A 11 -32.57 -9.68 17.13
N ILE A 12 -31.42 -10.25 17.49
CA ILE A 12 -30.35 -9.52 18.16
C ILE A 12 -29.89 -8.48 17.14
N ALA A 13 -30.26 -7.22 17.36
CA ALA A 13 -29.63 -6.10 16.69
C ALA A 13 -28.17 -6.10 17.13
N VAL A 14 -27.30 -6.71 16.32
CA VAL A 14 -25.86 -6.52 16.44
C VAL A 14 -25.65 -5.04 16.16
N SER A 15 -25.37 -4.27 17.20
CA SER A 15 -24.89 -2.90 17.06
C SER A 15 -23.67 -2.95 16.13
N VAL A 16 -23.83 -2.47 14.90
CA VAL A 16 -22.73 -2.33 13.93
C VAL A 16 -21.80 -1.28 14.50
N TRP A 17 -20.80 -1.71 15.27
CA TRP A 17 -19.69 -0.84 15.62
C TRP A 17 -19.00 -0.47 14.31
N GLY A 18 -18.69 0.82 14.13
CA GLY A 18 -18.35 1.39 12.83
C GLY A 18 -17.23 0.60 12.14
N ALA A 19 -17.50 0.17 10.91
CA ALA A 19 -16.49 -0.40 10.03
C ALA A 19 -15.36 0.62 9.80
N PHE A 20 -14.20 0.13 9.35
CA PHE A 20 -13.09 0.98 8.94
C PHE A 20 -13.56 2.11 8.01
N ASP A 21 -13.23 3.35 8.37
CA ASP A 21 -13.50 4.54 7.58
C ASP A 21 -12.19 5.32 7.41
N PRO A 22 -11.61 5.38 6.20
CA PRO A 22 -10.34 6.06 5.96
C PRO A 22 -10.39 7.58 6.21
N ALA A 23 -11.58 8.20 6.27
CA ALA A 23 -11.73 9.60 6.63
C ALA A 23 -11.81 9.82 8.16
N SER A 24 -12.17 8.78 8.91
CA SER A 24 -12.33 8.82 10.36
C SER A 24 -11.01 9.00 11.10
N LYS A 25 -11.11 9.67 12.24
CA LYS A 25 -10.03 9.83 13.22
C LYS A 25 -9.98 8.71 14.25
N ASN A 26 -10.99 7.83 14.23
CA ASN A 26 -11.23 6.84 15.27
C ASN A 26 -10.80 5.44 14.86
N ASN A 27 -9.89 5.31 13.89
CA ASN A 27 -9.41 4.00 13.47
C ASN A 27 -8.34 3.46 14.43
N VAL A 28 -8.42 2.18 14.72
CA VAL A 28 -7.40 1.41 15.43
C VAL A 28 -6.81 0.37 14.49
N VAL A 29 -5.49 0.44 14.34
CA VAL A 29 -4.69 -0.51 13.57
C VAL A 29 -3.92 -1.39 14.57
N VAL A 30 -3.81 -2.68 14.30
CA VAL A 30 -3.00 -3.58 15.12
C VAL A 30 -2.10 -4.45 14.24
N TYR A 31 -0.83 -4.56 14.63
CA TYR A 31 0.09 -5.54 14.04
C TYR A 31 -0.17 -6.92 14.63
N TYR A 32 -0.11 -7.96 13.81
CA TYR A 32 -0.38 -9.34 14.20
C TYR A 32 0.49 -10.31 13.41
N GLY A 33 1.05 -11.33 14.07
CA GLY A 33 1.86 -12.36 13.42
C GLY A 33 3.19 -12.62 14.11
N GLN A 34 3.67 -11.70 14.96
CA GLN A 34 4.96 -11.83 15.65
C GLN A 34 4.84 -11.91 17.19
N GLY A 35 3.62 -12.00 17.72
CA GLY A 35 3.39 -12.10 19.15
C GLY A 35 3.81 -13.45 19.73
N PRO A 36 4.47 -13.48 20.91
CA PRO A 36 4.85 -14.74 21.54
C PRO A 36 3.61 -15.52 21.97
N ASN A 37 3.51 -16.80 21.55
CA ASN A 37 2.35 -17.64 21.81
C ASN A 37 1.01 -17.00 21.40
N GLN A 38 1.01 -16.14 20.38
CA GLN A 38 -0.17 -15.39 19.93
C GLN A 38 -1.39 -16.30 19.69
N GLY A 39 -2.58 -15.74 19.86
CA GLY A 39 -3.84 -16.42 19.57
C GLY A 39 -4.14 -16.51 18.07
N ASP A 40 -5.30 -17.10 17.76
CA ASP A 40 -5.83 -17.10 16.39
C ASP A 40 -6.28 -15.70 15.96
N LEU A 41 -6.15 -15.40 14.67
CA LEU A 41 -6.52 -14.12 14.07
C LEU A 41 -7.98 -13.75 14.40
N ILE A 42 -8.87 -14.74 14.44
CA ILE A 42 -10.30 -14.54 14.73
C ILE A 42 -10.55 -13.83 16.06
N ASN A 43 -9.69 -14.03 17.07
CA ASN A 43 -9.83 -13.39 18.38
C ASN A 43 -9.70 -11.87 18.28
N HIS A 44 -8.88 -11.37 17.36
CA HIS A 44 -8.71 -9.94 17.10
C HIS A 44 -9.82 -9.43 16.16
N CYS A 45 -10.26 -10.24 15.20
CA CYS A 45 -11.36 -9.86 14.31
C CYS A 45 -12.69 -9.68 15.04
N GLN A 46 -12.91 -10.46 16.10
CA GLN A 46 -14.07 -10.34 16.98
C GLN A 46 -14.03 -9.11 17.88
N GLN A 47 -12.87 -8.45 18.06
CA GLN A 47 -12.80 -7.19 18.80
C GLN A 47 -13.41 -6.09 17.93
N PRO A 48 -14.58 -5.53 18.27
CA PRO A 48 -15.19 -4.47 17.47
C PRO A 48 -14.38 -3.18 17.52
N GLU A 49 -13.45 -3.04 18.46
CA GLU A 49 -12.57 -1.89 18.59
C GLU A 49 -11.45 -1.81 17.55
N ILE A 50 -11.11 -2.92 16.89
CA ILE A 50 -10.03 -2.98 15.89
C ILE A 50 -10.63 -2.73 14.50
N ASP A 51 -10.03 -1.87 13.68
CA ASP A 51 -10.53 -1.57 12.33
C ASP A 51 -9.65 -2.19 11.24
N VAL A 52 -8.34 -2.19 11.46
CA VAL A 52 -7.34 -2.73 10.53
C VAL A 52 -6.40 -3.69 11.28
N ILE A 53 -6.15 -4.85 10.67
CA ILE A 53 -5.15 -5.81 11.13
C ILE A 53 -4.05 -5.90 10.08
N VAL A 54 -2.82 -5.71 10.51
CA VAL A 54 -1.62 -5.78 9.68
C VAL A 54 -0.93 -7.11 9.94
N LEU A 55 -0.94 -8.00 8.94
CA LEU A 55 -0.30 -9.31 9.01
C LEU A 55 1.21 -9.17 8.82
N SER A 56 1.97 -9.68 9.77
CA SER A 56 3.40 -9.42 9.91
C SER A 56 4.17 -10.75 9.94
N PHE A 57 5.00 -11.09 8.95
CA PHE A 57 5.47 -10.29 7.80
C PHE A 57 5.81 -11.13 6.57
N VAL A 58 5.91 -10.45 5.42
CA VAL A 58 6.86 -10.80 4.36
C VAL A 58 8.25 -10.27 4.77
N HIS A 59 9.07 -11.12 5.38
CA HIS A 59 10.33 -10.74 6.05
C HIS A 59 11.59 -10.99 5.21
N LEU A 60 11.45 -11.62 4.03
CA LEU A 60 12.53 -11.83 3.05
C LEU A 60 12.03 -11.52 1.64
N PHE A 61 12.87 -10.93 0.81
CA PHE A 61 12.56 -10.65 -0.60
C PHE A 61 13.19 -11.70 -1.52
N PRO A 62 12.79 -11.77 -2.81
CA PRO A 62 13.17 -12.86 -3.72
C PRO A 62 14.68 -13.16 -3.76
N ALA A 63 15.53 -12.13 -3.69
CA ALA A 63 16.98 -12.27 -3.70
C ALA A 63 17.55 -12.90 -2.41
N GLN A 64 16.91 -12.63 -1.26
CA GLN A 64 17.33 -13.18 0.04
C GLN A 64 16.65 -14.51 0.37
N ALA A 65 15.60 -14.88 -0.35
CA ALA A 65 15.00 -16.20 -0.35
C ALA A 65 15.41 -17.00 -1.60
N ASN A 66 14.59 -17.96 -2.02
CA ASN A 66 14.81 -18.80 -3.20
C ASN A 66 13.96 -18.34 -4.41
N GLY A 67 13.92 -17.03 -4.70
CA GLY A 67 13.18 -16.48 -5.84
C GLY A 67 11.70 -16.17 -5.60
N TYR A 68 11.07 -16.72 -4.56
CA TYR A 68 9.80 -16.23 -4.01
C TYR A 68 10.06 -15.47 -2.70
N PRO A 69 9.21 -14.49 -2.33
CA PRO A 69 9.34 -13.81 -1.04
C PRO A 69 9.17 -14.80 0.13
N GLY A 70 9.80 -14.51 1.27
CA GLY A 70 9.67 -15.30 2.50
C GLY A 70 8.66 -14.68 3.46
N THR A 71 7.80 -15.51 4.05
CA THR A 71 6.81 -15.10 5.04
C THR A 71 7.09 -15.72 6.39
N ASN A 72 6.73 -15.01 7.45
CA ASN A 72 6.78 -15.51 8.81
C ASN A 72 5.60 -14.92 9.58
N PHE A 73 4.68 -15.76 10.04
CA PHE A 73 3.57 -15.36 10.91
C PHE A 73 3.66 -16.05 12.29
N GLY A 74 4.89 -16.19 12.79
CA GLY A 74 5.18 -16.80 14.09
C GLY A 74 4.65 -18.23 14.15
N ASN A 75 3.91 -18.54 15.22
CA ASN A 75 3.33 -19.86 15.43
C ASN A 75 1.99 -20.10 14.68
N ARG A 76 1.62 -19.27 13.70
CA ARG A 76 0.36 -19.44 12.93
C ARG A 76 0.47 -20.37 11.74
N CYS A 77 1.68 -20.67 11.33
CA CYS A 77 1.96 -21.54 10.19
C CYS A 77 2.82 -22.72 10.61
N GLY A 78 2.65 -23.84 9.92
CA GLY A 78 3.58 -24.96 10.02
C GLY A 78 4.93 -24.65 9.35
N GLY A 79 5.88 -25.57 9.47
CA GLY A 79 7.21 -25.45 8.86
C GLY A 79 7.24 -25.69 7.35
N GLN A 80 6.11 -26.02 6.72
CA GLN A 80 6.02 -26.27 5.29
C GLN A 80 6.16 -24.97 4.49
N VAL A 81 6.91 -25.03 3.40
CA VAL A 81 7.18 -23.91 2.49
C VAL A 81 6.96 -24.32 1.04
N TYR A 82 6.64 -23.36 0.19
CA TYR A 82 6.60 -23.58 -1.26
C TYR A 82 8.04 -23.68 -1.82
N PRO A 83 8.28 -24.56 -2.81
CA PRO A 83 9.53 -24.55 -3.55
C PRO A 83 9.64 -23.27 -4.38
N GLY A 84 10.70 -22.50 -4.15
CA GLY A 84 11.02 -21.32 -4.93
C GLY A 84 11.61 -21.65 -6.30
N PRO A 85 11.48 -20.75 -7.29
CA PRO A 85 12.00 -20.95 -8.63
C PRO A 85 13.53 -20.75 -8.73
N GLY A 86 14.18 -20.30 -7.65
CA GLY A 86 15.55 -19.80 -7.69
C GLY A 86 15.63 -18.32 -8.03
N PHE A 87 16.79 -17.72 -7.78
CA PHE A 87 17.08 -16.32 -8.05
C PHE A 87 18.43 -16.19 -8.75
N ASN A 88 18.50 -15.40 -9.83
CA ASN A 88 19.71 -15.22 -10.64
C ASN A 88 20.41 -16.52 -11.06
N GLY A 89 19.64 -17.53 -11.48
CA GLY A 89 20.15 -18.81 -11.94
C GLY A 89 20.59 -19.78 -10.82
N VAL A 90 20.45 -19.39 -9.56
CA VAL A 90 20.73 -20.24 -8.40
C VAL A 90 19.41 -20.69 -7.76
N ASN A 91 19.19 -22.00 -7.69
CA ASN A 91 18.05 -22.58 -6.97
C ASN A 91 18.58 -23.33 -5.74
N ASP A 92 18.31 -22.78 -4.55
CA ASP A 92 18.71 -23.33 -3.27
C ASP A 92 17.46 -23.62 -2.42
N PRO A 93 17.00 -24.89 -2.37
CA PRO A 93 15.83 -25.28 -1.60
C PRO A 93 15.91 -25.00 -0.10
N SER A 94 17.12 -24.86 0.47
CA SER A 94 17.28 -24.50 1.90
C SER A 94 16.82 -23.06 2.19
N ARG A 95 16.68 -22.23 1.15
CA ARG A 95 16.20 -20.85 1.20
C ARG A 95 14.73 -20.70 0.81
N ASN A 96 14.00 -21.80 0.70
CA ASN A 96 12.53 -21.76 0.58
C ASN A 96 11.93 -21.24 1.88
N GLN A 97 11.25 -20.09 1.82
CA GLN A 97 10.77 -19.38 3.01
C GLN A 97 9.32 -18.89 2.87
N LEU A 98 8.64 -19.18 1.75
CA LEU A 98 7.22 -18.84 1.58
C LEU A 98 6.36 -19.90 2.27
N GLN A 99 5.80 -19.59 3.43
CA GLN A 99 4.99 -20.54 4.21
C GLN A 99 3.80 -21.04 3.38
N SER A 100 3.64 -22.36 3.29
CA SER A 100 2.63 -23.02 2.45
C SER A 100 1.47 -23.61 3.22
N HIS A 101 1.55 -23.61 4.55
CA HIS A 101 0.54 -24.22 5.40
C HIS A 101 0.25 -23.37 6.65
N CYS A 102 -0.76 -22.49 6.53
CA CYS A 102 -1.23 -21.61 7.61
C CYS A 102 -2.75 -21.78 7.80
N PRO A 103 -3.24 -22.99 8.17
CA PRO A 103 -4.65 -23.36 7.99
C PRO A 103 -5.64 -22.44 8.73
N SER A 104 -5.39 -22.13 10.00
CA SER A 104 -6.26 -21.22 10.78
C SER A 104 -6.22 -19.80 10.21
N LEU A 105 -5.03 -19.28 9.90
CA LEU A 105 -4.85 -17.94 9.37
C LEU A 105 -5.60 -17.77 8.03
N ASN A 106 -5.36 -18.69 7.08
CA ASN A 106 -5.96 -18.66 5.75
C ASN A 106 -7.49 -18.68 5.80
N ALA A 107 -8.06 -19.53 6.67
CA ALA A 107 -9.50 -19.63 6.83
C ALA A 107 -10.13 -18.40 7.50
N GLN A 108 -9.38 -17.68 8.33
CA GLN A 108 -9.90 -16.57 9.14
C GLN A 108 -9.81 -15.21 8.43
N ILE A 109 -8.87 -14.99 7.50
CA ILE A 109 -8.75 -13.71 6.77
C ILE A 109 -10.09 -13.30 6.11
N PRO A 110 -10.77 -14.16 5.30
CA PRO A 110 -12.06 -13.80 4.71
C PRO A 110 -13.15 -13.56 5.75
N VAL A 111 -13.12 -14.28 6.87
CA VAL A 111 -14.07 -14.09 7.97
C VAL A 111 -13.91 -12.70 8.59
N CYS A 112 -12.68 -12.26 8.83
CA CYS A 112 -12.38 -10.92 9.33
C CYS A 112 -12.90 -9.82 8.39
N GLN A 113 -12.67 -9.98 7.09
CA GLN A 113 -13.11 -9.02 6.08
C GLN A 113 -14.63 -9.00 5.91
N GLN A 114 -15.25 -10.18 5.77
CA GLN A 114 -16.66 -10.29 5.37
C GLN A 114 -17.64 -10.23 6.54
N GLN A 115 -17.30 -10.84 7.68
CA GLN A 115 -18.20 -10.88 8.84
C GLN A 115 -17.97 -9.70 9.78
N TYR A 116 -16.71 -9.30 9.98
CA TYR A 116 -16.34 -8.28 10.96
C TYR A 116 -15.91 -6.94 10.33
N GLY A 117 -15.92 -6.84 9.00
CA GLY A 117 -15.64 -5.59 8.28
C GLY A 117 -14.21 -5.07 8.44
N LYS A 118 -13.27 -5.91 8.88
CA LYS A 118 -11.88 -5.51 9.12
C LYS A 118 -11.15 -5.35 7.78
N LYS A 119 -10.21 -4.40 7.71
CA LYS A 119 -9.20 -4.41 6.65
C LYS A 119 -8.02 -5.27 7.06
N ILE A 120 -7.56 -6.11 6.14
CA ILE A 120 -6.40 -6.98 6.34
C ILE A 120 -5.29 -6.50 5.41
N LEU A 121 -4.21 -5.95 5.97
CA LEU A 121 -3.02 -5.55 5.21
C LEU A 121 -1.94 -6.62 5.38
N LEU A 122 -1.06 -6.78 4.39
CA LEU A 122 0.14 -7.61 4.52
C LEU A 122 1.37 -6.71 4.58
N SER A 123 2.12 -6.81 5.68
CA SER A 123 3.31 -5.98 5.91
C SER A 123 4.59 -6.63 5.41
N LEU A 124 5.45 -5.79 4.84
CA LEU A 124 6.75 -6.14 4.31
C LEU A 124 7.84 -5.57 5.22
N GLY A 125 8.85 -6.38 5.49
CA GLY A 125 10.02 -5.99 6.25
C GLY A 125 9.95 -6.42 7.72
N GLY A 126 9.79 -5.44 8.60
CA GLY A 126 9.93 -5.55 10.06
C GLY A 126 11.38 -5.41 10.54
N GLY A 127 11.60 -5.56 11.85
CA GLY A 127 12.90 -5.32 12.51
C GLY A 127 14.04 -6.30 12.21
N VAL A 128 13.91 -7.18 11.21
CA VAL A 128 15.02 -8.00 10.70
C VAL A 128 15.81 -7.21 9.63
N THR A 129 17.07 -7.55 9.40
CA THR A 129 17.93 -6.88 8.40
C THR A 129 18.20 -7.73 7.16
N SER A 130 17.49 -8.84 7.02
CA SER A 130 17.75 -9.88 6.02
C SER A 130 17.01 -9.68 4.70
N TYR A 131 16.32 -8.56 4.49
CA TYR A 131 15.64 -8.22 3.24
C TYR A 131 16.30 -7.00 2.57
N GLN A 132 16.38 -6.99 1.24
CA GLN A 132 16.87 -5.84 0.49
C GLN A 132 16.41 -5.94 -0.97
N LEU A 133 16.11 -4.81 -1.60
CA LEU A 133 15.90 -4.71 -3.04
C LEU A 133 17.10 -4.00 -3.69
N THR A 134 17.56 -4.50 -4.82
CA THR A 134 18.63 -3.86 -5.60
C THR A 134 18.13 -3.57 -7.01
N GLY A 135 17.86 -2.30 -7.27
CA GLY A 135 17.44 -1.83 -8.59
C GLY A 135 15.96 -2.13 -8.91
N GLN A 136 15.52 -1.55 -10.02
CA GLN A 136 14.10 -1.54 -10.42
C GLN A 136 13.51 -2.94 -10.60
N ASN A 137 14.25 -3.85 -11.25
CA ASN A 137 13.78 -5.19 -11.59
C ASN A 137 13.39 -6.00 -10.34
N GLU A 138 14.16 -5.92 -9.26
CA GLU A 138 13.84 -6.65 -8.02
C GLU A 138 12.58 -6.09 -7.36
N GLY A 139 12.41 -4.76 -7.38
CA GLY A 139 11.20 -4.10 -6.87
C GLY A 139 9.94 -4.49 -7.64
N GLU A 140 10.01 -4.44 -8.98
CA GLU A 140 8.88 -4.83 -9.84
C GLU A 140 8.56 -6.33 -9.73
N LEU A 141 9.59 -7.18 -9.60
CA LEU A 141 9.42 -8.61 -9.38
C LEU A 141 8.69 -8.87 -8.07
N LEU A 142 9.11 -8.23 -6.97
CA LEU A 142 8.44 -8.37 -5.68
C LEU A 142 7.00 -7.86 -5.75
N ALA A 143 6.75 -6.67 -6.32
CA ALA A 143 5.40 -6.13 -6.49
C ALA A 143 4.48 -7.10 -7.25
N THR A 144 5.01 -7.70 -8.32
CA THR A 144 4.30 -8.69 -9.12
C THR A 144 3.96 -9.93 -8.30
N TYR A 145 4.93 -10.49 -7.55
CA TYR A 145 4.65 -11.64 -6.69
C TYR A 145 3.64 -11.31 -5.60
N LEU A 146 3.76 -10.17 -4.92
CA LEU A 146 2.77 -9.75 -3.92
C LEU A 146 1.36 -9.72 -4.51
N TRP A 147 1.21 -9.10 -5.68
CA TRP A 147 -0.09 -8.99 -6.35
C TRP A 147 -0.63 -10.35 -6.80
N LYS A 148 0.20 -11.19 -7.43
CA LYS A 148 -0.23 -12.52 -7.94
C LYS A 148 -0.51 -13.52 -6.81
N MET A 149 0.21 -13.43 -5.69
CA MET A 149 0.10 -14.38 -4.57
C MET A 149 -0.96 -13.98 -3.54
N PHE A 150 -1.13 -12.67 -3.29
CA PHE A 150 -1.96 -12.14 -2.20
C PHE A 150 -3.01 -11.10 -2.65
N GLY A 151 -2.96 -10.63 -3.90
CA GLY A 151 -4.00 -9.80 -4.52
C GLY A 151 -5.11 -10.62 -5.17
N PRO A 152 -5.89 -10.06 -6.12
CA PRO A 152 -6.97 -10.78 -6.78
C PRO A 152 -6.53 -12.06 -7.47
N LYS A 153 -7.45 -13.02 -7.56
CA LYS A 153 -7.19 -14.26 -8.29
C LYS A 153 -6.95 -13.95 -9.77
N ASP A 154 -5.78 -14.35 -10.25
CA ASP A 154 -5.45 -14.36 -11.67
C ASP A 154 -5.49 -15.80 -12.22
N PRO A 155 -6.41 -16.14 -13.14
CA PRO A 155 -6.47 -17.47 -13.74
C PRO A 155 -5.21 -17.90 -14.51
N SER A 156 -4.38 -16.95 -14.95
CA SER A 156 -3.12 -17.21 -15.65
C SER A 156 -1.94 -17.50 -14.70
N TRP A 157 -2.09 -17.19 -13.42
CA TRP A 157 -1.05 -17.42 -12.43
C TRP A 157 -1.05 -18.89 -11.97
N THR A 158 0.04 -19.59 -12.24
CA THR A 158 0.25 -20.99 -11.84
C THR A 158 1.16 -21.14 -10.63
N GLY A 159 1.62 -20.03 -10.04
CA GLY A 159 2.46 -20.05 -8.86
C GLY A 159 1.67 -20.12 -7.55
N PRO A 160 2.35 -19.99 -6.41
CA PRO A 160 1.72 -20.08 -5.09
C PRO A 160 0.61 -19.06 -4.87
N ARG A 161 -0.41 -19.44 -4.11
CA ARG A 161 -1.39 -18.55 -3.48
C ARG A 161 -1.51 -18.89 -1.99
N PRO A 162 -0.60 -18.35 -1.15
CA PRO A 162 -0.40 -18.88 0.20
C PRO A 162 -1.61 -18.78 1.12
N PHE A 163 -2.49 -17.82 0.89
CA PHE A 163 -3.71 -17.63 1.70
C PHE A 163 -4.96 -18.28 1.13
N ASP A 164 -4.92 -18.80 -0.11
CA ASP A 164 -6.05 -19.54 -0.65
C ASP A 164 -6.36 -20.75 0.26
N ASN A 165 -7.65 -21.00 0.48
CA ASN A 165 -8.11 -22.02 1.39
C ASN A 165 -9.33 -22.74 0.84
N ASN A 166 -9.30 -24.08 0.79
CA ASN A 166 -10.43 -24.90 0.34
C ASN A 166 -11.04 -24.45 -1.01
N GLY A 167 -10.19 -24.03 -1.96
CA GLY A 167 -10.61 -23.55 -3.29
C GLY A 167 -11.14 -22.11 -3.32
N GLN A 168 -11.29 -21.45 -2.17
CA GLN A 168 -11.57 -20.03 -2.07
C GLN A 168 -10.28 -19.23 -2.25
N ALA A 169 -10.29 -18.32 -3.22
CA ALA A 169 -9.21 -17.35 -3.35
C ALA A 169 -9.30 -16.31 -2.25
N VAL A 170 -8.17 -16.02 -1.62
CA VAL A 170 -8.08 -15.03 -0.55
C VAL A 170 -7.18 -13.89 -1.02
N GLU A 171 -7.67 -12.67 -0.89
CA GLU A 171 -6.96 -11.45 -1.25
C GLU A 171 -6.92 -10.49 -0.06
N VAL A 172 -5.76 -9.90 0.19
CA VAL A 172 -5.61 -8.84 1.21
C VAL A 172 -6.26 -7.54 0.72
N ASP A 173 -6.37 -6.55 1.60
CA ASP A 173 -6.89 -5.21 1.30
C ASP A 173 -5.77 -4.21 0.99
N GLY A 174 -4.51 -4.66 1.01
CA GLY A 174 -3.38 -3.79 0.75
C GLY A 174 -2.06 -4.33 1.27
N PHE A 175 -1.02 -3.53 1.05
CA PHE A 175 0.34 -3.83 1.49
C PHE A 175 0.85 -2.69 2.38
N ASP A 176 1.53 -3.06 3.45
CA ASP A 176 2.17 -2.17 4.40
C ASP A 176 3.69 -2.24 4.22
N MET A 177 4.35 -1.08 4.16
CA MET A 177 5.81 -1.00 4.06
C MET A 177 6.37 -0.69 5.45
N ASP A 178 6.88 -1.70 6.15
CA ASP A 178 7.56 -1.57 7.43
C ASP A 178 9.06 -1.80 7.23
N ILE A 179 9.68 -0.87 6.50
CA ILE A 179 11.09 -0.95 6.11
C ILE A 179 11.92 -0.23 7.17
N GLU A 180 12.63 -1.01 7.99
CA GLU A 180 13.27 -0.49 9.21
C GLU A 180 14.78 -0.22 9.07
N HIS A 181 15.36 -0.46 7.89
CA HIS A 181 16.77 -0.15 7.63
C HIS A 181 16.98 0.53 6.26
N PRO A 182 18.01 1.39 6.15
CA PRO A 182 18.30 2.08 4.90
C PRO A 182 18.56 1.11 3.75
N SER A 183 18.06 1.47 2.56
CA SER A 183 18.35 0.77 1.31
C SER A 183 19.82 0.92 0.90
N THR A 184 20.41 -0.11 0.29
CA THR A 184 21.77 -0.05 -0.27
C THR A 184 21.83 0.53 -1.69
N ASP A 185 20.67 0.77 -2.32
CA ASP A 185 20.55 1.19 -3.72
C ASP A 185 19.88 2.57 -3.88
N ASN A 186 19.91 3.40 -2.84
CA ASN A 186 19.19 4.69 -2.79
C ASN A 186 17.68 4.55 -3.07
N SER A 187 17.09 3.45 -2.59
CA SER A 187 15.67 3.14 -2.66
C SER A 187 15.12 2.90 -4.07
N VAL A 188 15.97 2.66 -5.07
CA VAL A 188 15.52 2.41 -6.44
C VAL A 188 14.55 1.22 -6.50
N GLY A 189 14.90 0.09 -5.89
CA GLY A 189 14.01 -1.08 -5.85
C GLY A 189 12.73 -0.85 -5.05
N TYR A 190 12.82 -0.16 -3.92
CA TYR A 190 11.66 0.16 -3.09
C TYR A 190 10.68 1.10 -3.78
N ILE A 191 11.17 2.14 -4.47
CA ILE A 191 10.34 3.04 -5.28
C ILE A 191 9.66 2.27 -6.41
N ALA A 192 10.38 1.39 -7.10
CA ALA A 192 9.82 0.56 -8.17
C ALA A 192 8.70 -0.36 -7.65
N LEU A 193 8.90 -0.99 -6.50
CA LEU A 193 7.90 -1.81 -5.81
C LEU A 193 6.60 -1.04 -5.58
N VAL A 194 6.66 0.10 -4.88
CA VAL A 194 5.46 0.86 -4.50
C VAL A 194 4.79 1.53 -5.70
N THR A 195 5.57 1.91 -6.72
CA THR A 195 5.06 2.44 -7.99
C THR A 195 4.24 1.39 -8.74
N LEU A 196 4.80 0.18 -8.91
CA LEU A 196 4.09 -0.88 -9.63
C LEU A 196 2.83 -1.33 -8.88
N LEU A 197 2.87 -1.45 -7.54
CA LEU A 197 1.69 -1.73 -6.72
C LEU A 197 0.56 -0.72 -6.96
N ARG A 198 0.87 0.57 -7.05
CA ARG A 198 -0.16 1.60 -7.34
C ARG A 198 -0.81 1.43 -8.71
N THR A 199 -0.08 0.96 -9.72
CA THR A 199 -0.69 0.67 -11.03
C THR A 199 -1.68 -0.49 -10.94
N PHE A 200 -1.37 -1.53 -10.16
CA PHE A 200 -2.28 -2.64 -9.94
C PHE A 200 -3.54 -2.18 -9.23
N TYR A 201 -3.40 -1.35 -8.19
CA TYR A 201 -4.54 -0.82 -7.43
C TYR A 201 -5.48 0.01 -8.29
N ALA A 202 -4.95 0.80 -9.23
CA ALA A 202 -5.76 1.63 -10.13
C ALA A 202 -6.67 0.82 -11.07
N SER A 203 -6.32 -0.45 -11.34
CA SER A 203 -7.08 -1.36 -12.21
C SER A 203 -7.92 -2.40 -11.44
N ALA A 204 -7.86 -2.37 -10.11
CA ALA A 204 -8.51 -3.36 -9.26
C ALA A 204 -10.02 -3.09 -9.11
N SER A 205 -10.80 -4.17 -8.93
CA SER A 205 -12.25 -4.11 -8.73
C SER A 205 -12.67 -3.63 -7.34
N LYS A 206 -11.75 -3.65 -6.37
CA LYS A 206 -11.94 -3.11 -5.01
C LYS A 206 -10.83 -2.12 -4.67
N GLN A 207 -11.09 -1.31 -3.64
CA GLN A 207 -10.07 -0.43 -3.10
C GLN A 207 -8.98 -1.23 -2.38
N TYR A 208 -7.73 -0.91 -2.71
CA TYR A 208 -6.53 -1.38 -2.02
C TYR A 208 -5.82 -0.21 -1.34
N TYR A 209 -5.18 -0.47 -0.20
CA TYR A 209 -4.44 0.52 0.56
C TYR A 209 -2.93 0.25 0.47
N LEU A 210 -2.15 1.31 0.30
CA LEU A 210 -0.70 1.29 0.50
C LEU A 210 -0.39 2.09 1.75
N THR A 211 0.17 1.42 2.75
CA THR A 211 0.53 2.03 4.04
C THR A 211 2.01 1.93 4.29
N GLY A 212 2.51 2.74 5.24
CA GLY A 212 3.91 2.71 5.62
C GLY A 212 4.10 2.97 7.10
N ALA A 213 5.12 2.35 7.70
CA ALA A 213 5.39 2.42 9.13
C ALA A 213 6.77 3.03 9.45
N PRO A 214 7.03 4.31 9.10
CA PRO A 214 8.31 4.94 9.37
C PRO A 214 8.54 5.11 10.87
N GLN A 215 9.81 5.26 11.29
CA GLN A 215 10.13 5.70 12.65
C GLN A 215 9.81 7.18 12.85
N CYS A 216 9.88 7.70 14.07
CA CYS A 216 9.41 9.05 14.35
C CYS A 216 10.31 10.19 13.81
N VAL A 217 11.54 9.92 13.38
CA VAL A 217 12.42 10.95 12.82
C VAL A 217 11.91 11.39 11.44
N VAL A 218 11.91 12.71 11.19
CA VAL A 218 11.40 13.31 9.94
C VAL A 218 12.54 13.97 9.17
N PRO A 219 12.74 13.66 7.88
CA PRO A 219 12.18 12.51 7.17
C PRO A 219 12.81 11.19 7.63
N ASP A 220 12.06 10.10 7.54
CA ASP A 220 12.54 8.75 7.90
C ASP A 220 13.59 8.24 6.90
N ALA A 221 14.70 7.69 7.41
CA ALA A 221 15.84 7.29 6.59
C ALA A 221 15.57 6.12 5.63
N SER A 222 14.59 5.28 5.94
CA SER A 222 14.28 4.05 5.18
C SER A 222 13.11 4.25 4.23
N MET A 223 12.17 5.13 4.60
CA MET A 223 10.88 5.26 3.92
C MET A 223 10.67 6.55 3.17
N ALA A 224 11.44 7.61 3.45
CA ALA A 224 11.17 8.93 2.89
C ALA A 224 11.18 8.95 1.35
N ALA A 225 12.06 8.18 0.73
CA ALA A 225 12.17 8.08 -0.72
C ALA A 225 10.90 7.47 -1.35
N MET A 226 10.35 6.40 -0.76
CA MET A 226 9.09 5.79 -1.21
C MET A 226 7.90 6.76 -1.06
N ILE A 227 7.77 7.39 0.11
CA ILE A 227 6.65 8.30 0.41
C ILE A 227 6.71 9.56 -0.47
N SER A 228 7.90 9.98 -0.88
CA SER A 228 8.10 11.09 -1.83
C SER A 228 7.79 10.71 -3.27
N ALA A 229 7.92 9.43 -3.62
CA ALA A 229 7.73 8.95 -4.99
C ALA A 229 6.26 8.66 -5.34
N VAL A 230 5.49 8.10 -4.40
CA VAL A 230 4.09 7.69 -4.65
C VAL A 230 3.18 8.08 -3.51
N LYS A 231 1.87 8.12 -3.79
CA LYS A 231 0.85 8.32 -2.75
C LYS A 231 0.83 7.12 -1.82
N PHE A 232 0.84 7.34 -0.51
CA PHE A 232 0.45 6.41 0.55
C PHE A 232 -0.92 6.84 1.09
N ASP A 233 -1.76 5.88 1.50
CA ASP A 233 -3.09 6.17 2.03
C ASP A 233 -3.06 6.47 3.54
N MET A 234 -2.17 5.78 4.27
CA MET A 234 -2.00 5.92 5.71
C MET A 234 -0.52 5.75 6.09
N ILE A 235 -0.09 6.49 7.11
CA ILE A 235 1.27 6.44 7.66
C ILE A 235 1.19 6.12 9.15
N PHE A 236 1.75 4.97 9.55
CA PHE A 236 1.76 4.43 10.90
C PHE A 236 3.08 4.76 11.60
N VAL A 237 3.29 6.04 11.94
CA VAL A 237 4.55 6.51 12.52
C VAL A 237 4.84 5.85 13.86
N GLN A 238 5.97 5.14 13.96
CA GLN A 238 6.45 4.47 15.17
C GLN A 238 7.01 5.50 16.16
N PHE A 239 6.20 5.91 17.14
CA PHE A 239 6.60 6.87 18.18
C PHE A 239 7.23 6.19 19.41
N TYR A 240 8.06 5.18 19.18
CA TYR A 240 8.80 4.43 20.21
C TYR A 240 10.19 4.06 19.68
N ASN A 241 11.06 3.57 20.56
CA ASN A 241 12.46 3.20 20.33
C ASN A 241 13.41 4.34 19.94
N THR A 242 12.90 5.54 19.61
CA THR A 242 13.72 6.74 19.34
C THR A 242 13.37 7.87 20.34
N PRO A 243 14.14 8.04 21.43
CA PRO A 243 13.78 8.96 22.51
C PRO A 243 13.61 10.43 22.10
N SER A 244 14.30 10.90 21.05
CA SER A 244 14.23 12.30 20.59
C SER A 244 12.86 12.70 20.05
N CYS A 245 12.01 11.74 19.68
CA CYS A 245 10.67 11.99 19.15
C CYS A 245 9.59 11.04 19.70
N SER A 246 9.89 10.27 20.75
CA SER A 246 8.98 9.25 21.28
C SER A 246 7.74 9.81 21.98
N ALA A 247 6.67 9.01 21.99
CA ALA A 247 5.47 9.26 22.77
C ALA A 247 5.74 9.27 24.29
N ALA A 248 6.70 8.48 24.76
CA ALA A 248 7.09 8.44 26.17
C ALA A 248 7.77 9.74 26.63
N THR A 249 8.61 10.35 25.79
CA THR A 249 9.21 11.66 26.05
C THR A 249 8.12 12.74 26.13
N TRP A 250 7.12 12.69 25.24
CA TRP A 250 5.97 13.58 25.30
C TRP A 250 5.17 13.40 26.59
N ALA A 251 4.84 12.16 26.96
CA ALA A 251 4.02 11.87 28.13
C ALA A 251 4.72 12.27 29.45
N SER A 252 6.04 12.05 29.55
CA SER A 252 6.82 12.45 30.73
C SER A 252 6.96 13.97 30.86
N SER A 253 6.99 14.70 29.74
CA SER A 253 7.02 16.17 29.73
C SER A 253 5.65 16.81 29.97
N ASN A 254 4.57 16.03 29.88
CA ASN A 254 3.19 16.51 29.98
C ASN A 254 2.34 15.69 30.98
N PRO A 255 2.81 15.49 32.24
CA PRO A 255 2.17 14.56 33.19
C PRO A 255 0.77 15.00 33.63
N SER A 256 0.48 16.30 33.57
CA SER A 256 -0.79 16.90 33.99
C SER A 256 -1.60 17.44 32.80
N TYR A 257 -1.34 16.95 31.58
CA TYR A 257 -2.09 17.39 30.40
C TYR A 257 -3.59 17.14 30.56
N VAL A 258 -4.38 18.13 30.14
CA VAL A 258 -5.84 18.07 30.10
C VAL A 258 -6.29 18.44 28.67
N PRO A 259 -7.27 17.73 28.08
CA PRO A 259 -7.75 18.03 26.72
C PRO A 259 -8.08 19.50 26.50
N GLY A 260 -7.64 20.04 25.36
CA GLY A 260 -7.84 21.43 24.94
C GLY A 260 -6.83 22.43 25.50
N GLN A 261 -5.95 22.03 26.42
CA GLN A 261 -4.88 22.90 26.95
C GLN A 261 -3.64 22.90 26.05
N SER A 262 -2.75 23.88 26.27
CA SER A 262 -1.41 23.87 25.71
C SER A 262 -0.55 22.75 26.30
N PHE A 263 0.43 22.26 25.54
CA PHE A 263 1.36 21.22 25.97
C PHE A 263 2.78 21.54 25.49
N GLN A 264 3.77 20.88 26.10
CA GLN A 264 5.16 20.91 25.66
C GLN A 264 5.36 19.95 24.49
N GLY A 265 5.93 20.42 23.39
CA GLY A 265 6.16 19.58 22.20
C GLY A 265 7.09 18.39 22.47
N ALA A 266 8.09 18.57 23.35
CA ALA A 266 8.96 17.49 23.85
C ALA A 266 9.60 16.61 22.76
N GLY A 267 9.91 17.21 21.60
CA GLY A 267 10.48 16.51 20.45
C GLY A 267 9.49 15.63 19.67
N PHE A 268 8.24 15.51 20.10
CA PHE A 268 7.23 14.69 19.40
C PHE A 268 6.91 15.28 18.02
N THR A 269 7.15 14.48 16.98
CA THR A 269 7.25 14.95 15.59
C THR A 269 5.96 14.81 14.77
N PHE A 270 4.80 14.54 15.38
CA PHE A 270 3.56 14.37 14.61
C PHE A 270 3.25 15.55 13.66
N ASP A 271 3.32 16.79 14.16
CA ASP A 271 3.05 17.97 13.34
C ASP A 271 4.15 18.19 12.26
N ALA A 272 5.40 17.79 12.53
CA ALA A 272 6.49 17.82 11.55
C ALA A 272 6.30 16.77 10.43
N TRP A 273 5.79 15.58 10.76
CA TRP A 273 5.39 14.57 9.79
C TRP A 273 4.30 15.10 8.86
N VAL A 274 3.24 15.71 9.42
CA VAL A 274 2.16 16.32 8.62
C VAL A 274 2.69 17.41 7.70
N GLN A 275 3.57 18.29 8.20
CA GLN A 275 4.20 19.35 7.40
C GLN A 275 5.09 18.78 6.29
N TRP A 276 5.83 17.71 6.54
CA TRP A 276 6.66 17.10 5.52
C TRP A 276 5.80 16.43 4.43
N LEU A 277 4.77 15.67 4.83
CA LEU A 277 3.84 15.00 3.93
C LEU A 277 3.11 15.98 3.00
N SER A 278 2.85 17.22 3.41
CA SER A 278 2.18 18.21 2.55
C SER A 278 2.96 18.51 1.26
N ASN A 279 4.26 18.22 1.24
CA ASN A 279 5.14 18.40 0.08
C ASN A 279 5.32 17.14 -0.77
N THR A 280 4.63 16.04 -0.44
CA THR A 280 4.73 14.76 -1.17
C THR A 280 3.41 14.40 -1.86
N PRO A 281 3.37 13.34 -2.69
CA PRO A 281 2.11 12.77 -3.17
C PRO A 281 1.20 12.23 -2.05
N SER A 282 1.74 12.05 -0.84
CA SER A 282 1.05 11.52 0.34
C SER A 282 0.46 12.60 1.24
N ARG A 283 0.24 13.83 0.73
CA ARG A 283 -0.30 14.97 1.49
C ARG A 283 -1.65 14.74 2.16
N ASP A 284 -2.46 13.84 1.58
CA ASP A 284 -3.79 13.49 2.09
C ASP A 284 -3.76 12.23 2.98
N ALA A 285 -2.59 11.63 3.19
CA ALA A 285 -2.48 10.42 4.00
C ALA A 285 -2.91 10.70 5.45
N LYS A 286 -3.63 9.75 6.04
CA LYS A 286 -3.90 9.79 7.48
C LYS A 286 -2.66 9.34 8.26
N VAL A 287 -2.27 10.13 9.24
CA VAL A 287 -1.14 9.88 10.14
C VAL A 287 -1.66 9.28 11.44
N PHE A 288 -1.13 8.12 11.80
CA PHE A 288 -1.45 7.40 13.02
C PHE A 288 -0.30 7.55 14.03
N ILE A 289 -0.66 7.60 15.30
CA ILE A 289 0.31 7.46 16.38
C ILE A 289 0.47 5.97 16.65
N THR A 290 1.62 5.37 16.31
CA THR A 290 1.88 3.96 16.60
C THR A 290 2.54 3.83 17.98
N LEU A 291 1.96 2.99 18.86
CA LEU A 291 2.38 2.82 20.25
C LEU A 291 2.69 1.34 20.58
N PRO A 292 3.63 1.07 21.50
CA PRO A 292 3.82 -0.27 22.06
C PRO A 292 2.59 -0.69 22.88
N GLY A 293 2.10 -1.91 22.66
CA GLY A 293 0.91 -2.46 23.32
C GLY A 293 1.11 -2.79 24.81
N SER A 294 2.36 -2.96 25.24
CA SER A 294 2.74 -3.28 26.62
C SER A 294 4.17 -2.79 26.94
N PRO A 295 4.59 -2.79 28.21
CA PRO A 295 5.95 -2.41 28.61
C PRO A 295 7.09 -3.20 27.94
N ASP A 296 6.83 -4.45 27.55
CA ASP A 296 7.77 -5.39 26.93
C ASP A 296 7.58 -5.54 25.41
N ALA A 297 6.76 -4.70 24.79
CA ALA A 297 6.56 -4.68 23.34
C ALA A 297 7.62 -3.88 22.57
N ALA A 298 8.38 -3.03 23.27
CA ALA A 298 9.41 -2.16 22.70
C ALA A 298 10.60 -2.04 23.68
N ASN A 299 11.63 -1.27 23.30
CA ASN A 299 12.77 -1.03 24.18
C ASN A 299 12.31 -0.38 25.51
N PRO A 300 12.94 -0.73 26.65
CA PRO A 300 12.56 -0.19 27.95
C PRO A 300 12.40 1.34 27.96
N GLY A 301 11.34 1.83 28.60
CA GLY A 301 11.04 3.26 28.72
C GLY A 301 10.25 3.87 27.57
N ASN A 302 9.88 3.11 26.54
CA ASN A 302 9.12 3.64 25.39
C ASN A 302 7.60 3.40 25.46
N TYR A 303 7.15 2.51 26.33
CA TYR A 303 5.73 2.30 26.59
C TYR A 303 5.14 3.49 27.36
N ILE A 304 3.94 3.92 26.97
CA ILE A 304 3.09 4.82 27.74
C ILE A 304 1.85 4.06 28.21
N ASN A 305 1.40 4.33 29.43
CA ASN A 305 0.22 3.66 29.96
C ASN A 305 -1.08 4.16 29.31
N HIS A 306 -2.19 3.48 29.61
CA HIS A 306 -3.51 3.77 29.04
C HIS A 306 -3.95 5.23 29.25
N ASP A 307 -3.72 5.82 30.42
CA ASP A 307 -4.08 7.22 30.72
C ASP A 307 -3.17 8.23 29.98
N GLN A 308 -1.88 7.93 29.88
CA GLN A 308 -0.93 8.73 29.10
C GLN A 308 -1.28 8.71 27.61
N ALA A 309 -1.67 7.55 27.08
CA ALA A 309 -2.15 7.41 25.70
C ALA A 309 -3.43 8.22 25.47
N ARG A 310 -4.39 8.20 26.40
CA ARG A 310 -5.59 9.07 26.35
C ARG A 310 -5.22 10.54 26.21
N ASN A 311 -4.27 11.00 27.02
CA ASN A 311 -3.81 12.39 27.02
C ASN A 311 -3.15 12.75 25.68
N LEU A 312 -2.27 11.90 25.17
CA LEU A 312 -1.61 12.08 23.87
C LEU A 312 -2.63 12.11 22.72
N ILE A 313 -3.55 11.16 22.68
CA ILE A 313 -4.64 11.12 21.68
C ILE A 313 -5.41 12.44 21.69
N SER A 314 -5.85 12.89 22.87
CA SER A 314 -6.61 14.13 23.03
C SER A 314 -5.82 15.36 22.56
N ALA A 315 -4.51 15.38 22.82
CA ALA A 315 -3.63 16.48 22.41
C ALA A 315 -3.52 16.63 20.89
N PHE A 316 -3.57 15.54 20.13
CA PHE A 316 -3.41 15.53 18.68
C PHE A 316 -4.69 15.30 17.88
N TYR A 317 -5.80 14.92 18.53
CA TYR A 317 -7.06 14.58 17.88
C TYR A 317 -7.56 15.65 16.90
N CYS A 318 -7.34 16.93 17.21
CA CYS A 318 -7.80 18.03 16.37
C CYS A 318 -7.08 18.15 15.01
N ARG A 319 -5.95 17.47 14.78
CA ARG A 319 -5.24 17.58 13.50
C ARG A 319 -6.07 16.96 12.37
N PRO A 320 -6.28 17.64 11.23
CA PRO A 320 -7.05 17.08 10.11
C PRO A 320 -6.47 15.78 9.55
N SER A 321 -5.14 15.67 9.56
CA SER A 321 -4.41 14.47 9.11
C SER A 321 -4.41 13.33 10.14
N PHE A 322 -4.86 13.54 11.37
CA PHE A 322 -4.91 12.47 12.37
C PHE A 322 -5.88 11.36 11.93
N GLY A 323 -5.39 10.12 11.88
CA GLY A 323 -6.14 8.92 11.48
C GLY A 323 -6.59 8.02 12.61
N GLY A 324 -5.89 8.09 13.75
CA GLY A 324 -6.12 7.25 14.91
C GLY A 324 -4.82 6.71 15.51
N VAL A 325 -4.88 5.50 16.05
CA VAL A 325 -3.77 4.85 16.75
C VAL A 325 -3.46 3.51 16.12
N ALA A 326 -2.18 3.23 15.93
CA ALA A 326 -1.71 1.89 15.58
C ALA A 326 -1.01 1.27 16.80
N VAL A 327 -1.04 -0.06 16.92
CA VAL A 327 -0.49 -0.77 18.09
C VAL A 327 0.46 -1.87 17.65
N TRP A 328 1.69 -1.81 18.18
CA TRP A 328 2.69 -2.87 18.11
C TRP A 328 2.75 -3.63 19.44
N GLU A 329 2.28 -4.86 19.57
CA GLU A 329 1.44 -5.62 18.64
C GLU A 329 0.29 -6.32 19.41
N ALA A 330 -0.60 -7.02 18.70
CA ALA A 330 -1.87 -7.52 19.22
C ALA A 330 -1.75 -8.36 20.49
N THR A 331 -0.77 -9.28 20.54
CA THR A 331 -0.62 -10.22 21.67
C THR A 331 -0.17 -9.52 22.93
N ARG A 332 0.81 -8.61 22.78
CA ARG A 332 1.28 -7.73 23.85
C ARG A 332 0.15 -6.82 24.35
N GLY A 333 -0.62 -6.24 23.45
CA GLY A 333 -1.78 -5.40 23.79
C GLY A 333 -2.90 -6.15 24.51
N ASP A 334 -3.19 -7.40 24.11
CA ASP A 334 -4.15 -8.27 24.80
C ASP A 334 -3.70 -8.64 26.22
N SER A 335 -2.38 -8.79 26.42
CA SER A 335 -1.78 -9.12 27.72
C SER A 335 -1.66 -7.92 28.66
N ASN A 336 -2.08 -6.73 28.25
CA ASN A 336 -1.99 -5.49 29.01
C ASN A 336 -3.38 -4.83 29.20
N PRO A 337 -4.29 -5.48 29.96
CA PRO A 337 -5.66 -5.01 30.06
C PRO A 337 -5.81 -3.78 30.96
N TYR A 338 -6.79 -2.94 30.63
CA TYR A 338 -7.28 -1.84 31.46
C TYR A 338 -8.81 -1.90 31.51
N ASN A 339 -9.37 -2.02 32.71
CA ASN A 339 -10.82 -2.19 32.93
C ASN A 339 -11.45 -3.30 32.06
N GLY A 340 -10.75 -4.44 31.94
CA GLY A 340 -11.23 -5.61 31.19
C GLY A 340 -11.13 -5.49 29.67
N LYS A 341 -10.46 -4.47 29.14
CA LYS A 341 -10.20 -4.28 27.70
C LYS A 341 -8.72 -4.34 27.40
N SER A 342 -8.35 -4.90 26.25
CA SER A 342 -6.97 -4.87 25.74
C SER A 342 -6.48 -3.43 25.52
N PHE A 343 -5.17 -3.26 25.31
CA PHE A 343 -4.59 -1.95 25.02
C PHE A 343 -5.20 -1.31 23.78
N GLN A 344 -5.26 -2.03 22.65
CA GLN A 344 -5.86 -1.55 21.41
C GLN A 344 -7.37 -1.26 21.55
N ALA A 345 -8.11 -2.05 22.34
CA ALA A 345 -9.51 -1.76 22.62
C ALA A 345 -9.68 -0.46 23.41
N THR A 346 -8.77 -0.20 24.35
CA THR A 346 -8.75 1.04 25.12
C THR A 346 -8.38 2.25 24.25
N MET A 347 -7.54 2.09 23.21
CA MET A 347 -7.28 3.16 22.24
C MET A 347 -8.55 3.59 21.50
N LYS A 348 -9.40 2.64 21.09
CA LYS A 348 -10.70 2.97 20.46
C LYS A 348 -11.58 3.79 21.40
N LEU A 349 -11.64 3.42 22.67
CA LEU A 349 -12.40 4.16 23.68
C LEU A 349 -11.87 5.59 23.84
N TRP A 350 -10.55 5.79 23.86
CA TRP A 350 -9.95 7.13 23.95
C TRP A 350 -10.20 7.98 22.72
N LEU A 351 -10.16 7.38 21.53
CA LEU A 351 -10.50 8.07 20.29
C LEU A 351 -11.97 8.51 20.29
N GLN A 352 -12.89 7.62 20.68
CA GLN A 352 -14.31 7.95 20.84
C GLN A 352 -14.54 9.01 21.94
N GLY A 353 -13.81 8.93 23.05
CA GLY A 353 -13.82 9.92 24.12
C GLY A 353 -13.38 11.30 23.63
N ALA A 354 -12.29 11.37 22.86
CA ALA A 354 -11.83 12.63 22.25
C ALA A 354 -12.82 13.17 21.20
N ALA A 355 -13.52 12.28 20.48
CA ALA A 355 -14.59 12.65 19.55
C ALA A 355 -15.84 13.23 20.25
N ALA A 356 -16.06 12.88 21.52
CA ALA A 356 -17.20 13.35 22.32
C ALA A 356 -16.83 14.47 23.31
N ASP A 357 -15.54 14.80 23.46
CA ASP A 357 -15.08 15.79 24.42
C ASP A 357 -15.43 17.21 23.96
N VAL A 358 -16.32 17.88 24.71
CA VAL A 358 -16.77 19.25 24.42
C VAL A 358 -15.64 20.27 24.40
N ARG A 359 -14.51 20.00 25.06
CA ARG A 359 -13.32 20.86 25.05
C ARG A 359 -12.58 20.81 23.71
N LEU A 360 -12.84 19.77 22.91
CA LEU A 360 -12.27 19.57 21.56
C LEU A 360 -13.29 19.91 20.46
N SER A 361 -14.46 20.45 20.81
CA SER A 361 -15.56 20.70 19.87
C SER A 361 -15.23 21.70 18.76
N SER A 362 -14.28 22.63 19.00
CA SER A 362 -13.86 23.64 18.02
C SER A 362 -13.20 23.08 16.76
N CYS A 363 -12.75 21.82 16.78
CA CYS A 363 -12.07 21.16 15.66
C CYS A 363 -12.83 19.92 15.13
N GLN A 364 -13.99 19.62 15.72
CA GLN A 364 -14.87 18.55 15.27
C GLN A 364 -15.72 19.11 14.12
N ALA A 365 -15.73 18.42 12.97
CA ALA A 365 -16.64 18.78 11.88
C ALA A 365 -18.09 18.69 12.41
N PRO A 366 -18.99 19.61 12.02
CA PRO A 366 -20.36 19.59 12.51
C PRO A 366 -21.00 18.25 12.16
N THR A 367 -21.28 17.44 13.18
CA THR A 367 -22.12 16.26 13.04
C THR A 367 -23.54 16.75 12.81
N THR A 368 -24.03 16.65 11.58
CA THR A 368 -25.47 16.75 11.33
C THR A 368 -26.18 15.73 12.21
N PRO A 369 -27.11 16.13 13.10
CA PRO A 369 -27.83 15.18 13.93
C PRO A 369 -28.65 14.27 13.04
N VAL A 370 -28.45 12.95 13.15
CA VAL A 370 -29.38 11.97 12.60
C VAL A 370 -30.63 12.00 13.50
N PRO A 371 -31.82 12.38 13.01
CA PRO A 371 -33.03 12.33 13.81
C PRO A 371 -33.38 10.87 14.09
N SER A 372 -33.47 10.53 15.38
CA SER A 372 -34.02 9.26 15.82
C SER A 372 -35.54 9.25 15.65
N SER A 373 -36.07 8.07 15.34
CA SER A 373 -37.48 7.67 15.26
C SER A 373 -38.24 7.99 13.96
N VAL A 374 -38.39 6.97 13.10
CA VAL A 374 -39.66 6.66 12.46
C VAL A 374 -39.77 5.15 12.22
N THR A 375 -40.92 4.61 12.63
CA THR A 375 -41.40 3.23 12.56
C THR A 375 -41.38 2.68 11.13
N PRO A 376 -41.04 1.39 10.90
CA PRO A 376 -41.00 0.83 9.55
C PRO A 376 -42.42 0.65 9.01
N THR A 377 -42.76 1.40 7.96
CA THR A 377 -43.94 1.13 7.14
C THR A 377 -43.48 0.52 5.81
N GLN A 378 -44.08 -0.62 5.49
CA GLN A 378 -43.86 -1.44 4.30
C GLN A 378 -43.83 -0.63 2.99
N PRO A 379 -42.89 -0.88 2.06
CA PRO A 379 -42.94 -0.25 0.76
C PRO A 379 -43.89 -1.03 -0.18
N THR A 380 -45.01 -0.40 -0.50
CA THR A 380 -45.85 -0.69 -1.67
C THR A 380 -45.14 -0.28 -2.96
N SER A 381 -45.30 -1.10 -3.99
CA SER A 381 -44.78 -0.94 -5.35
C SER A 381 -45.35 0.30 -6.06
N SER A 382 -44.50 0.97 -6.84
CA SER A 382 -44.91 1.94 -7.87
C SER A 382 -43.87 2.04 -8.99
N PRO A 383 -44.26 2.53 -10.17
CA PRO A 383 -43.95 1.86 -11.44
C PRO A 383 -42.67 2.32 -12.12
N THR A 384 -42.18 1.43 -12.98
CA THR A 384 -41.11 1.59 -13.95
C THR A 384 -41.31 2.80 -14.87
N PRO A 385 -40.32 3.69 -15.07
CA PRO A 385 -40.39 4.68 -16.14
C PRO A 385 -39.85 4.09 -17.45
N THR A 386 -40.67 4.24 -18.48
CA THR A 386 -40.39 3.92 -19.89
C THR A 386 -39.37 4.91 -20.47
N LEU A 387 -38.37 4.39 -21.19
CA LEU A 387 -37.38 5.18 -21.93
C LEU A 387 -37.90 5.48 -23.35
N THR A 388 -37.82 6.74 -23.77
CA THR A 388 -37.90 7.17 -25.17
C THR A 388 -36.66 8.00 -25.52
N PRO A 389 -36.11 7.90 -26.74
CA PRO A 389 -34.77 8.39 -27.08
C PRO A 389 -34.82 9.78 -27.70
N THR A 390 -33.94 10.70 -27.30
CA THR A 390 -33.67 11.89 -28.14
C THR A 390 -32.27 12.47 -27.92
N SER A 391 -31.56 12.55 -29.06
CA SER A 391 -30.51 13.48 -29.50
C SER A 391 -29.30 13.82 -28.62
N THR A 392 -28.17 13.36 -29.14
CA THR A 392 -26.78 13.79 -28.98
C THR A 392 -26.59 15.31 -28.83
N PRO A 393 -25.78 15.78 -27.86
CA PRO A 393 -24.99 16.98 -28.00
C PRO A 393 -23.56 16.61 -28.44
N THR A 394 -23.16 17.14 -29.58
CA THR A 394 -21.77 17.23 -30.03
C THR A 394 -20.99 18.08 -29.04
N LEU A 395 -19.99 17.48 -28.39
CA LEU A 395 -18.95 18.21 -27.63
C LEU A 395 -17.59 17.87 -28.22
N THR A 396 -16.84 18.92 -28.49
CA THR A 396 -15.47 18.95 -29.02
C THR A 396 -14.46 18.22 -28.10
N PRO A 397 -13.43 17.54 -28.64
CA PRO A 397 -12.40 16.90 -27.84
C PRO A 397 -11.56 17.93 -27.06
N ASN A 398 -11.53 17.78 -25.74
CA ASN A 398 -10.59 18.45 -24.86
C ASN A 398 -9.24 17.70 -24.88
N PRO A 399 -8.11 18.34 -25.17
CA PRO A 399 -6.79 17.71 -25.14
C PRO A 399 -6.25 17.58 -23.71
N GLY A 400 -5.77 16.38 -23.34
CA GLY A 400 -4.76 16.23 -22.29
C GLY A 400 -5.21 15.59 -20.98
N GLN A 401 -5.38 14.27 -20.95
CA GLN A 401 -4.79 13.47 -19.88
C GLN A 401 -3.45 12.93 -20.38
N PRO A 402 -2.37 12.94 -19.59
CA PRO A 402 -1.07 12.45 -20.06
C PRO A 402 -1.16 10.94 -20.30
N GLY A 403 -1.30 10.53 -21.56
CA GLY A 403 -1.10 9.15 -22.00
C GLY A 403 -2.31 8.38 -22.52
N ALA A 404 -3.50 8.98 -22.69
CA ALA A 404 -4.67 8.28 -23.26
C ALA A 404 -4.89 8.63 -24.75
N CYS A 405 -5.35 7.67 -25.54
CA CYS A 405 -5.62 7.80 -26.98
C CYS A 405 -6.77 6.89 -27.45
N GLY A 406 -7.34 7.18 -28.61
CA GLY A 406 -8.41 6.38 -29.20
C GLY A 406 -9.60 7.23 -29.68
N ALA A 407 -10.58 6.56 -30.29
CA ALA A 407 -11.77 7.20 -30.82
C ALA A 407 -12.53 7.95 -29.71
N GLY A 408 -12.74 9.26 -29.91
CA GLY A 408 -13.39 10.13 -28.93
C GLY A 408 -12.51 10.59 -27.77
N VAL A 409 -11.25 10.14 -27.69
CA VAL A 409 -10.29 10.50 -26.63
C VAL A 409 -9.20 11.44 -27.17
N GLY A 410 -8.60 11.11 -28.32
CA GLY A 410 -7.51 11.88 -28.92
C GLY A 410 -6.39 11.00 -29.49
N SER A 411 -5.39 11.63 -30.10
CA SER A 411 -4.20 10.93 -30.64
C SER A 411 -3.00 11.14 -29.74
N CYS A 412 -2.10 10.15 -29.73
CA CYS A 412 -0.82 10.24 -29.07
C CYS A 412 0.08 11.31 -29.70
N SER A 413 0.97 11.86 -28.88
CA SER A 413 2.05 12.73 -29.33
C SER A 413 2.93 12.03 -30.38
N SER A 414 3.57 12.81 -31.24
CA SER A 414 4.46 12.29 -32.29
C SER A 414 5.49 11.30 -31.72
N GLY A 415 5.64 10.14 -32.37
CA GLY A 415 6.56 9.07 -31.96
C GLY A 415 5.98 8.08 -30.93
N PHE A 416 4.74 8.28 -30.46
CA PHE A 416 4.05 7.36 -29.57
C PHE A 416 2.99 6.54 -30.32
N CYS A 417 2.91 5.27 -29.96
CA CYS A 417 1.96 4.31 -30.47
C CYS A 417 0.72 4.31 -29.58
N CYS A 418 -0.47 4.24 -30.19
CA CYS A 418 -1.70 4.07 -29.44
C CYS A 418 -2.00 2.58 -29.33
N SER A 419 -1.91 2.02 -28.13
CA SER A 419 -2.14 0.60 -27.92
C SER A 419 -3.59 0.20 -28.21
N ALA A 420 -3.84 -1.11 -28.33
CA ALA A 420 -5.20 -1.67 -28.41
C ALA A 420 -6.10 -1.23 -27.24
N TYR A 421 -5.49 -0.83 -26.13
CA TYR A 421 -6.16 -0.46 -24.88
C TYR A 421 -6.34 1.05 -24.71
N GLY A 422 -5.98 1.85 -25.72
CA GLY A 422 -6.20 3.29 -25.71
C GLY A 422 -5.18 4.08 -24.90
N TYR A 423 -3.92 3.61 -24.86
CA TYR A 423 -2.83 4.30 -24.17
C TYR A 423 -1.64 4.58 -25.10
N CYS A 424 -0.96 5.68 -24.84
CA CYS A 424 0.24 6.10 -25.56
C CYS A 424 1.49 5.51 -24.94
N GLY A 425 2.33 4.87 -25.76
CA GLY A 425 3.64 4.38 -25.35
C GLY A 425 4.52 4.04 -26.53
N THR A 426 5.78 3.70 -26.27
CA THR A 426 6.81 3.49 -27.31
C THR A 426 7.33 2.05 -27.38
N THR A 427 6.87 1.17 -26.49
CA THR A 427 7.31 -0.23 -26.48
C THR A 427 6.43 -1.10 -27.39
N SER A 428 6.86 -2.32 -27.67
CA SER A 428 6.09 -3.30 -28.46
C SER A 428 4.70 -3.58 -27.89
N ALA A 429 4.48 -3.36 -26.58
CA ALA A 429 3.16 -3.46 -25.96
C ALA A 429 2.16 -2.39 -26.47
N TYR A 430 2.67 -1.26 -26.98
CA TYR A 430 1.87 -0.17 -27.54
C TYR A 430 1.91 -0.15 -29.06
N CYS A 431 3.06 -0.47 -29.65
CA CYS A 431 3.31 -0.39 -31.09
C CYS A 431 3.04 -1.70 -31.84
N GLY A 432 2.90 -2.82 -31.11
CA GLY A 432 2.71 -4.15 -31.67
C GLY A 432 1.28 -4.46 -32.11
N THR A 433 0.90 -5.73 -32.04
CA THR A 433 -0.40 -6.21 -32.49
C THR A 433 -1.55 -5.48 -31.78
N GLY A 434 -2.46 -4.91 -32.56
CA GLY A 434 -3.63 -4.17 -32.04
C GLY A 434 -3.39 -2.67 -31.82
N CYS A 435 -2.22 -2.14 -32.17
CA CYS A 435 -2.01 -0.69 -32.20
C CYS A 435 -3.03 0.00 -33.13
N GLN A 436 -3.53 1.16 -32.71
CA GLN A 436 -4.57 1.94 -33.39
C GLN A 436 -3.95 3.02 -34.29
N PRO A 437 -3.81 2.81 -35.62
CA PRO A 437 -3.04 3.69 -36.50
C PRO A 437 -3.65 5.08 -36.71
N GLY A 438 -4.95 5.25 -36.41
CA GLY A 438 -5.60 6.56 -36.43
C GLY A 438 -5.27 7.46 -35.23
N PHE A 439 -4.67 6.88 -34.18
CA PHE A 439 -4.42 7.56 -32.90
C PHE A 439 -2.96 7.45 -32.42
N GLY A 440 -2.07 6.84 -33.20
CA GLY A 440 -0.62 6.76 -32.94
C GLY A 440 0.11 6.01 -34.05
N THR A 441 1.44 5.89 -33.97
CA THR A 441 2.26 5.20 -34.99
C THR A 441 2.34 3.70 -34.72
N CYS A 442 1.98 2.81 -35.66
CA CYS A 442 1.95 1.35 -35.42
C CYS A 442 2.99 0.57 -36.24
N GLY A 443 3.74 -0.36 -35.63
CA GLY A 443 4.79 -1.16 -36.28
C GLY A 443 5.57 -2.11 -35.34
N THR A 444 6.07 -3.23 -35.88
CA THR A 444 6.71 -4.32 -35.12
C THR A 444 8.14 -3.97 -34.65
N GLY A 445 8.27 -3.65 -33.36
CA GLY A 445 9.41 -3.98 -32.48
C GLY A 445 10.80 -3.40 -32.78
N GLY A 446 11.28 -2.52 -31.89
CA GLY A 446 12.70 -2.48 -31.51
C GLY A 446 13.34 -1.09 -31.33
N GLY A 447 13.38 -0.60 -30.09
CA GLY A 447 14.39 0.35 -29.62
C GLY A 447 13.99 1.82 -29.59
N GLY A 448 13.55 2.27 -28.41
CA GLY A 448 13.45 3.68 -28.06
C GLY A 448 14.75 4.43 -28.38
N GLY A 449 14.59 5.64 -28.91
CA GLY A 449 15.70 6.46 -29.36
C GLY A 449 15.34 7.29 -30.57
N ASP A 450 14.52 8.32 -30.31
CA ASP A 450 14.64 9.63 -30.95
C ASP A 450 13.98 9.85 -32.33
N SER A 451 12.96 10.71 -32.34
CA SER A 451 12.37 11.28 -33.56
C SER A 451 12.59 12.80 -33.56
N GLY A 452 13.88 13.20 -33.53
CA GLY A 452 14.26 14.61 -33.61
C GLY A 452 15.72 14.91 -33.95
N LEU A 453 16.68 14.00 -33.73
CA LEU A 453 18.08 14.24 -34.07
C LEU A 453 18.36 14.04 -35.56
N PRO A 454 19.23 14.88 -36.16
CA PRO A 454 19.68 14.69 -37.53
C PRO A 454 20.47 13.38 -37.67
N VAL A 455 20.42 12.79 -38.87
CA VAL A 455 21.33 11.68 -39.24
C VAL A 455 22.75 12.24 -39.30
N SER A 456 23.70 11.56 -38.67
CA SER A 456 25.10 11.98 -38.61
C SER A 456 25.71 12.12 -40.01
N THR A 457 26.22 13.30 -40.34
CA THR A 457 26.94 13.57 -41.60
C THR A 457 28.46 13.62 -41.43
N ASP A 458 28.94 13.69 -40.19
CA ASP A 458 30.37 13.78 -39.84
C ASP A 458 30.89 12.55 -39.09
N GLY A 459 30.05 11.55 -38.87
CA GLY A 459 30.37 10.32 -38.17
C GLY A 459 30.26 10.40 -36.64
N SER A 460 29.83 11.52 -36.07
CA SER A 460 29.58 11.66 -34.62
C SER A 460 28.14 11.30 -34.23
N CYS A 461 27.94 10.75 -33.04
CA CYS A 461 26.62 10.36 -32.52
C CYS A 461 26.53 10.46 -30.99
N GLY A 462 25.31 10.44 -30.45
CA GLY A 462 25.07 10.49 -29.01
C GLY A 462 24.07 11.58 -28.59
N PRO A 463 23.81 11.73 -27.28
CA PRO A 463 22.85 12.68 -26.76
C PRO A 463 23.11 14.12 -27.24
N GLY A 464 22.08 14.77 -27.78
CA GLY A 464 22.16 16.16 -28.24
C GLY A 464 23.00 16.40 -29.50
N ARG A 465 23.41 15.34 -30.21
CA ARG A 465 24.22 15.44 -31.44
C ARG A 465 23.48 14.95 -32.68
N ALA A 466 23.47 13.64 -32.89
CA ALA A 466 23.00 13.00 -34.10
C ALA A 466 22.76 11.50 -33.86
N THR A 467 22.00 10.87 -34.75
CA THR A 467 21.82 9.41 -34.80
C THR A 467 22.63 8.79 -35.94
N CYS A 468 23.16 7.59 -35.71
CA CYS A 468 23.76 6.75 -36.75
C CYS A 468 22.69 5.98 -37.55
N ARG A 469 21.44 5.94 -37.05
CA ARG A 469 20.35 5.27 -37.75
C ARG A 469 20.05 6.01 -39.06
N GLY A 470 20.26 5.34 -40.18
CA GLY A 470 20.16 5.93 -41.53
C GLY A 470 21.49 6.41 -42.13
N ASN A 471 22.63 6.30 -41.43
CA ASN A 471 23.95 6.69 -41.94
C ASN A 471 24.61 5.57 -42.78
N GLY A 472 23.97 5.19 -43.88
CA GLY A 472 24.48 4.18 -44.82
C GLY A 472 24.80 2.85 -44.14
N ASN A 473 26.06 2.40 -44.22
CA ASN A 473 26.50 1.16 -43.56
C ASN A 473 26.84 1.33 -42.08
N TYR A 474 26.98 2.55 -41.57
CA TYR A 474 27.50 2.86 -40.23
C TYR A 474 26.38 3.12 -39.23
N GLN A 475 25.59 2.08 -38.93
CA GLN A 475 24.34 2.20 -38.19
C GLN A 475 24.49 2.18 -36.66
N CYS A 476 25.67 1.82 -36.13
CA CYS A 476 25.90 1.63 -34.69
C CYS A 476 26.56 2.86 -34.07
N CYS A 477 26.10 3.31 -32.90
CA CYS A 477 26.73 4.39 -32.16
C CYS A 477 27.57 3.83 -31.02
N SER A 478 28.90 3.89 -31.15
CA SER A 478 29.82 3.36 -30.13
C SER A 478 29.71 4.10 -28.80
N LYS A 479 30.25 3.51 -27.71
CA LYS A 479 30.41 4.19 -26.41
C LYS A 479 31.23 5.49 -26.47
N TRP A 480 31.99 5.69 -27.54
CA TRP A 480 32.83 6.86 -27.76
C TRP A 480 32.15 7.96 -28.59
N GLY A 481 30.89 7.76 -29.00
CA GLY A 481 30.12 8.75 -29.73
C GLY A 481 30.46 8.84 -31.23
N PHE A 482 30.83 7.72 -31.84
CA PHE A 482 31.12 7.61 -33.27
C PHE A 482 30.28 6.53 -33.95
N CYS A 483 29.88 6.79 -35.20
CA CYS A 483 29.17 5.86 -36.06
C CYS A 483 30.11 4.82 -36.68
N GLY A 484 29.68 3.56 -36.66
CA GLY A 484 30.42 2.45 -37.27
C GLY A 484 29.54 1.22 -37.47
N ASN A 485 30.17 0.12 -37.90
CA ASN A 485 29.47 -1.11 -38.26
C ASN A 485 30.20 -2.41 -37.85
N SER A 486 31.31 -2.31 -37.12
CA SER A 486 32.01 -3.45 -36.54
C SER A 486 31.63 -3.65 -35.08
N ASP A 487 32.03 -4.78 -34.49
CA ASP A 487 31.75 -5.12 -33.09
C ASP A 487 32.24 -4.07 -32.09
N LEU A 488 33.28 -3.30 -32.44
CA LEU A 488 33.77 -2.17 -31.64
C LEU A 488 32.74 -1.04 -31.49
N TYR A 489 31.79 -0.94 -32.43
CA TYR A 489 30.75 0.08 -32.48
C TYR A 489 29.39 -0.48 -32.08
N CYS A 490 29.08 -1.71 -32.47
CA CYS A 490 27.78 -2.33 -32.27
C CYS A 490 27.68 -3.14 -30.97
N GLY A 491 28.81 -3.62 -30.44
CA GLY A 491 28.86 -4.47 -29.25
C GLY A 491 28.86 -3.71 -27.91
N ALA A 492 29.68 -4.15 -26.96
CA ALA A 492 29.65 -3.68 -25.59
C ALA A 492 29.85 -2.15 -25.45
N GLY A 493 28.80 -1.47 -24.99
CA GLY A 493 28.75 -0.02 -24.83
C GLY A 493 28.17 0.74 -26.03
N CYS A 494 27.68 0.05 -27.05
CA CYS A 494 26.86 0.69 -28.08
C CYS A 494 25.67 1.42 -27.44
N GLN A 495 25.38 2.62 -27.93
CA GLN A 495 24.33 3.50 -27.40
C GLN A 495 23.03 3.25 -28.17
N PRO A 496 22.08 2.46 -27.64
CA PRO A 496 20.89 2.04 -28.38
C PRO A 496 19.96 3.20 -28.74
N GLY A 497 20.07 4.34 -28.05
CA GLY A 497 19.33 5.56 -28.38
C GLY A 497 19.82 6.30 -29.63
N PHE A 498 21.03 5.99 -30.12
CA PHE A 498 21.68 6.74 -31.20
C PHE A 498 22.23 5.83 -32.31
N GLY A 499 21.98 4.52 -32.25
CA GLY A 499 22.40 3.55 -33.24
C GLY A 499 21.71 2.19 -33.08
N ILE A 500 22.09 1.22 -33.91
CA ILE A 500 21.65 -0.18 -33.85
C ILE A 500 22.73 -0.97 -33.09
N CYS A 501 22.38 -1.61 -31.99
CA CYS A 501 23.32 -2.34 -31.14
C CYS A 501 23.08 -3.85 -31.20
N SER A 502 24.15 -4.64 -31.11
CA SER A 502 24.17 -6.11 -31.24
C SER A 502 24.34 -6.81 -29.90
#